data_AF-A0A6M2E3W7-F1
#
_entry.id   AF-A0A6M2E3W7-F1
#
_cell.length_a   1.000
_cell.length_b   1.000
_cell.length_c   1.000
_cell.angle_alpha   90.00
_cell.angle_beta   90.00
_cell.angle_gamma   90.00
#
_symmetry.space_group_name_H-M   'P 1'
#
loop_
_entity.id
_entity.type
_entity.pdbx_description
1 polymer ?
#
loop_
_entity_poly.entity_id
_entity_poly.type
_entity_poly.pdbx_seq_one_letter_code
_entity_poly.pdbx_strand_id
1 'polypeptide(L)'
;RPMKPYKPVDDVEDRVKAIYEDVLGQKAHSSWLQTPITESRLKFRLLTRCIKEFGHDVPSSQLMNVKCTDDIVEFFSTPVEGLSPYEILSEKRTSYP
;
A
#
# COMPACT_ATOMS: atom_id res chain seq x y z
N ARG A 1 -12.06 9.90 9.16
CA ARG A 1 -10.92 9.63 10.07
C ARG A 1 -9.73 10.40 9.53
N PRO A 2 -8.93 11.11 10.34
CA PRO A 2 -7.79 11.88 9.85
C PRO A 2 -6.80 10.95 9.14
N MET A 3 -6.31 11.37 7.96
CA MET A 3 -5.33 10.62 7.17
C MET A 3 -4.02 10.62 7.96
N LYS A 4 -3.63 9.45 8.47
CA LYS A 4 -2.34 9.31 9.13
C LYS A 4 -1.25 9.46 8.06
N PRO A 5 -0.28 10.35 8.25
CA PRO A 5 0.83 10.46 7.31
C PRO A 5 1.55 9.10 7.26
N TYR A 6 1.59 8.53 6.06
CA TYR A 6 2.25 7.26 5.80
C TYR A 6 3.56 7.54 5.08
N LYS A 7 4.66 7.13 5.71
CA LYS A 7 5.98 7.15 5.09
C LYS A 7 6.26 5.75 4.55
N PRO A 8 6.44 5.60 3.23
CA PRO A 8 6.81 4.33 2.63
C PRO A 8 8.21 3.97 3.13
N VAL A 9 8.42 2.70 3.43
CA VAL A 9 9.77 2.17 3.67
C VAL A 9 10.38 1.78 2.33
N ASP A 10 11.69 1.95 2.13
CA ASP A 10 12.34 1.51 0.89
C ASP A 10 12.12 0.01 0.63
N ASP A 11 12.00 -0.80 1.68
CA ASP A 11 11.79 -2.26 1.60
C ASP A 11 10.31 -2.68 1.45
N VAL A 12 9.39 -1.81 0.99
CA VAL A 12 7.98 -2.18 0.80
C VAL A 12 7.83 -3.42 -0.07
N GLU A 13 8.54 -3.47 -1.21
CA GLU A 13 8.47 -4.61 -2.13
C GLU A 13 8.93 -5.90 -1.46
N ASP A 14 10.05 -5.89 -0.74
CA ASP A 14 10.59 -7.06 -0.04
C ASP A 14 9.65 -7.56 1.06
N ARG A 15 9.09 -6.63 1.85
CA ARG A 15 8.11 -6.97 2.89
C ARG A 15 6.84 -7.56 2.30
N VAL A 16 6.29 -6.98 1.23
CA VAL A 16 5.10 -7.51 0.55
C VAL A 16 5.41 -8.86 -0.08
N LYS A 17 6.60 -9.05 -0.64
CA LYS A 17 7.07 -10.33 -1.18
C LYS A 17 7.14 -11.40 -0.10
N ALA A 18 7.74 -11.11 1.05
CA ALA A 18 7.80 -12.05 2.18
C ALA A 18 6.39 -12.46 2.65
N ILE A 19 5.45 -11.50 2.72
CA ILE A 19 4.04 -11.78 3.04
C ILE A 19 3.38 -12.63 1.95
N TYR A 20 3.64 -12.33 0.67
CA TYR A 20 3.11 -13.11 -0.45
C TYR A 20 3.58 -14.57 -0.37
N GLU A 21 4.87 -14.78 -0.11
CA GLU A 21 5.45 -16.13 0.05
C GLU A 21 4.88 -16.86 1.26
N ASP A 22 4.64 -16.16 2.38
CA ASP A 22 3.99 -16.70 3.59
C ASP A 22 2.52 -17.07 3.35
N VAL A 23 1.77 -16.21 2.63
CA VAL A 23 0.34 -16.39 2.38
C VAL A 23 0.06 -17.47 1.34
N LEU A 24 0.84 -17.51 0.26
CA LEU A 24 0.70 -18.53 -0.78
C LEU A 24 1.45 -19.83 -0.44
N GLY A 25 2.40 -19.79 0.48
CA GLY A 25 3.25 -20.95 0.81
C GLY A 25 4.18 -21.37 -0.34
N GLN A 26 4.39 -20.49 -1.32
CA GLN A 26 5.24 -20.74 -2.49
C GLN A 26 6.16 -19.55 -2.72
N LYS A 27 7.33 -19.79 -3.32
CA LYS A 27 8.25 -18.70 -3.65
C LYS A 27 7.66 -17.77 -4.69
N ALA A 28 7.88 -16.48 -4.49
CA ALA A 28 7.50 -15.43 -5.43
C ALA A 28 8.33 -15.60 -6.71
N HIS A 29 7.66 -15.95 -7.81
CA HIS A 29 8.27 -16.05 -9.13
C HIS A 29 8.65 -14.65 -9.66
N SER A 30 9.49 -14.53 -10.69
CA SER A 30 9.88 -13.22 -11.24
C SER A 30 8.71 -12.32 -11.66
N SER A 31 7.53 -12.88 -11.93
CA SER A 31 6.30 -12.16 -12.30
C SER A 31 5.23 -12.14 -11.20
N TRP A 32 5.62 -12.29 -9.93
CA TRP A 32 4.71 -12.29 -8.78
C TRP A 32 3.92 -10.97 -8.61
N LEU A 33 4.53 -9.84 -8.97
CA LEU A 33 3.88 -8.52 -8.99
C LEU A 33 2.70 -8.49 -9.98
N GLN A 34 2.95 -8.95 -11.21
CA GLN A 34 1.95 -9.02 -12.28
C GLN A 34 0.96 -10.17 -12.11
N THR A 35 1.12 -11.00 -11.08
CA THR A 35 0.21 -12.13 -10.84
C THR A 35 -1.13 -11.58 -10.35
N PRO A 36 -2.23 -11.85 -11.07
CA PRO A 36 -3.55 -11.39 -10.67
C PRO A 36 -4.00 -12.12 -9.41
N ILE A 37 -4.52 -11.37 -8.43
CA ILE A 37 -5.05 -11.93 -7.19
C ILE A 37 -6.52 -12.29 -7.41
N THR A 38 -6.75 -13.45 -8.03
CA THR A 38 -8.11 -13.95 -8.34
C THR A 38 -8.88 -14.40 -7.09
N GLU A 39 -8.14 -14.88 -6.09
CA GLU A 39 -8.69 -15.37 -4.82
C GLU A 39 -8.94 -14.22 -3.84
N SER A 40 -10.20 -13.87 -3.62
CA SER A 40 -10.60 -12.83 -2.65
C SER A 40 -10.10 -13.11 -1.23
N ARG A 41 -9.99 -14.39 -0.84
CA ARG A 41 -9.44 -14.76 0.48
C ARG A 41 -7.94 -14.46 0.58
N LEU A 42 -7.17 -14.81 -0.46
CA LEU A 42 -5.73 -14.51 -0.51
C LEU A 42 -5.51 -13.00 -0.49
N LYS A 43 -6.26 -12.26 -1.31
CA LYS A 43 -6.24 -10.79 -1.33
C LYS A 43 -6.46 -10.21 0.06
N PHE A 44 -7.52 -10.64 0.75
CA PHE A 44 -7.84 -10.13 2.07
C PHE A 44 -6.74 -10.46 3.09
N ARG A 45 -6.17 -11.68 3.04
CA ARG A 45 -5.11 -12.11 3.96
C ARG A 45 -3.80 -11.34 3.72
N LEU A 46 -3.39 -11.18 2.45
CA LEU A 46 -2.24 -10.37 2.03
C LEU A 46 -2.38 -8.93 2.54
N LEU A 47 -3.49 -8.27 2.20
CA LEU A 47 -3.75 -6.90 2.62
C LEU A 47 -3.79 -6.76 4.13
N THR A 48 -4.44 -7.69 4.85
CA THR A 48 -4.48 -7.67 6.33
C THR A 48 -3.07 -7.76 6.92
N ARG A 49 -2.19 -8.58 6.35
CA ARG A 49 -0.79 -8.67 6.77
C ARG A 49 -0.03 -7.38 6.47
N CYS A 50 -0.18 -6.82 5.27
CA CYS A 50 0.43 -5.54 4.91
C CYS A 50 -0.04 -4.41 5.84
N ILE A 51 -1.34 -4.31 6.12
CA ILE A 51 -1.91 -3.31 7.05
C ILE A 51 -1.28 -3.46 8.45
N LYS A 52 -1.07 -4.69 8.92
CA LYS A 52 -0.39 -4.93 10.21
C LYS A 52 1.09 -4.56 10.19
N GLU A 53 1.79 -4.84 9.10
CA GLU A 53 3.23 -4.57 8.96
C GLU A 53 3.51 -3.07 8.80
N PHE A 54 2.76 -2.40 7.93
CA PHE A 54 2.92 -0.98 7.61
C PHE A 54 2.12 -0.05 8.55
N GLY A 55 1.18 -0.61 9.32
CA GLY A 55 0.28 0.17 10.19
C GLY A 55 -0.67 1.10 9.43
N HIS A 56 -0.83 0.87 8.11
CA HIS A 56 -1.64 1.70 7.23
C HIS A 56 -2.83 0.91 6.69
N ASP A 57 -4.03 1.37 7.05
CA ASP A 57 -5.30 0.79 6.60
C ASP A 57 -5.54 1.06 5.12
N VAL A 58 -5.89 0.01 4.37
CA VAL A 58 -6.25 0.14 2.96
C VAL A 58 -7.74 0.41 2.85
N PRO A 59 -8.18 1.58 2.33
CA PRO A 59 -9.59 1.90 2.20
C PRO A 59 -10.29 0.96 1.20
N SER A 60 -11.58 0.70 1.39
CA SER A 60 -12.36 -0.23 0.54
C SER A 60 -12.34 0.12 -0.96
N SER A 61 -12.23 1.41 -1.29
CA SER A 61 -12.08 1.86 -2.68
C SER A 61 -10.76 1.39 -3.31
N GLN A 62 -9.65 1.48 -2.57
CA GLN A 62 -8.35 0.95 -3.01
C GLN A 62 -8.38 -0.56 -3.07
N LEU A 63 -9.06 -1.20 -2.11
CA LEU A 63 -9.25 -2.65 -2.10
C LEU A 63 -9.99 -3.14 -3.35
N MET A 64 -10.94 -2.37 -3.90
CA MET A 64 -11.58 -2.68 -5.18
C MET A 64 -10.65 -2.44 -6.38
N ASN A 65 -9.78 -1.42 -6.30
CA ASN A 65 -8.87 -1.04 -7.38
C ASN A 65 -7.70 -2.02 -7.56
N VAL A 66 -7.20 -2.60 -6.47
CA VAL A 66 -6.10 -3.58 -6.48
C VAL A 66 -6.49 -4.83 -7.27
N LYS A 67 -5.81 -5.11 -8.38
CA LYS A 67 -6.03 -6.34 -9.18
C LYS A 67 -4.86 -7.30 -9.08
N CYS A 68 -3.66 -6.75 -9.01
CA CYS A 68 -2.41 -7.50 -8.96
C CYS A 68 -1.65 -7.16 -7.67
N THR A 69 -0.62 -7.93 -7.36
CA THR A 69 0.27 -7.62 -6.23
C THR A 69 1.05 -6.32 -6.48
N ASP A 70 1.29 -5.99 -7.75
CA ASP A 70 1.87 -4.72 -8.21
C ASP A 70 1.11 -3.50 -7.67
N ASP A 71 -0.23 -3.44 -7.82
CA ASP A 71 -1.06 -2.36 -7.25
C ASP A 71 -0.85 -2.22 -5.73
N ILE A 72 -0.64 -3.34 -5.01
CA ILE A 72 -0.42 -3.32 -3.56
C ILE A 72 0.93 -2.67 -3.26
N VAL A 73 1.97 -3.10 -3.96
CA VAL A 73 3.33 -2.56 -3.77
C VAL A 73 3.34 -1.08 -4.14
N GLU A 74 2.73 -0.67 -5.26
CA GLU A 74 2.62 0.72 -5.66
C GLU A 74 1.87 1.55 -4.62
N PHE A 75 0.77 1.02 -4.07
CA PHE A 75 0.00 1.69 -3.02
C PHE A 75 0.81 1.94 -1.74
N PHE A 76 1.57 0.95 -1.27
CA PHE A 76 2.43 1.09 -0.09
C PHE A 76 3.78 1.76 -0.39
N SER A 77 4.19 1.85 -1.65
CA SER A 77 5.39 2.60 -2.06
C SER A 77 5.07 4.09 -2.24
N THR A 78 3.80 4.42 -2.53
CA THR A 78 3.34 5.80 -2.66
C THR A 78 3.19 6.45 -1.29
N PRO A 79 3.91 7.55 -1.00
CA PRO A 79 3.73 8.27 0.25
C PRO A 79 2.33 8.89 0.33
N VAL A 80 1.61 8.59 1.41
CA VAL A 80 0.35 9.27 1.72
C VAL A 80 0.69 10.41 2.66
N GLU A 81 0.88 11.59 2.10
CA GLU A 81 0.93 12.82 2.89
C GLU A 81 -0.46 13.01 3.50
N GLY A 82 -0.56 12.88 4.83
CA GLY A 82 -1.81 13.03 5.57
C GLY A 82 -2.38 14.46 5.54
N LEU A 83 -1.87 15.31 4.64
CA LEU A 83 -2.25 16.70 4.51
C LEU A 83 -3.63 16.75 3.84
N SER A 84 -4.59 17.29 4.59
CA SER A 84 -5.83 17.77 4.00
C SER A 84 -5.47 18.75 2.87
N PRO A 85 -6.20 18.79 1.74
CA PRO A 85 -5.97 19.80 0.69
C PRO A 85 -5.96 21.23 1.24
N TYR A 86 -6.57 21.47 2.41
CA TYR A 86 -6.52 22.73 3.14
C TYR A 86 -5.15 23.07 3.75
N GLU A 87 -4.39 22.09 4.25
CA GLU A 87 -3.04 22.30 4.79
C GLU A 87 -2.01 22.53 3.67
N ILE A 88 -2.18 21.85 2.53
CA ILE A 88 -1.38 22.10 1.31
C ILE A 88 -1.57 23.55 0.83
N LEU A 89 -2.78 24.11 0.99
CA LEU A 89 -3.08 25.51 0.67
C LEU A 89 -2.48 26.51 1.66
N SER A 90 -2.29 26.15 2.95
CA SER A 90 -1.65 27.06 3.91
C SER A 90 -0.13 27.08 3.80
N GLU A 91 0.51 25.94 3.50
CA GLU A 91 1.96 25.84 3.30
C GLU A 91 2.41 26.64 2.06
N LYS A 92 1.59 26.68 1.00
CA LYS A 92 1.89 27.49 -0.20
C LYS A 92 1.67 28.99 -0.03
N ARG A 93 1.14 29.46 1.11
CA ARG A 93 0.91 30.89 1.35
C ARG A 93 2.04 31.58 2.14
N THR A 94 2.97 30.83 2.73
CA THR A 94 4.12 31.37 3.48
C THR A 94 5.40 31.49 2.64
N SER A 95 5.38 31.06 1.39
CA SER A 95 6.45 31.29 0.42
C SER A 95 6.03 32.34 -0.61
N TYR A 96 5.85 33.58 -0.16
CA TYR A 96 5.95 34.76 -1.02
C TYR A 96 6.78 35.83 -0.27
N PRO A 97 7.84 36.37 -0.89
CA PRO A 97 8.75 37.36 -0.29
C PRO A 97 8.08 38.70 -0.01
#